data_AF-A0A6A0H0Y8-F1
#
_entry.id   AF-A0A6A0H0Y8-F1
#
_cell.length_a   1.000
_cell.length_b   1.000
_cell.length_c   1.000
_cell.angle_alpha   90.00
_cell.angle_beta   90.00
_cell.angle_gamma   90.00
#
_symmetry.space_group_name_H-M   'P 1'
#
loop_
_entity.id
_entity.type
_entity.pdbx_description
1 polymer ?
#
loop_
_entity_poly.entity_id
_entity_poly.type
_entity_poly.pdbx_seq_one_letter_code
_entity_poly.pdbx_strand_id
1 'polypeptide(L)'
;MKNEFCLTEGVMVCYYGSWAVYRQGTGKFDVENIDPYLCTHIVYGFAGLGSDNTIRALDPWNDLCDNYGKCAFDRFTGLKNINPQLKALLAVGGWNEGSAKYSAMAADPGARQTFIASVLEMLEAHNFDGLDMDWEYPTDRGGAPEDKCVSS
;
A
#
# COMPACT_ATOMS: atom_id res chain seq x y z
N MET A 1 -41.52 4.97 -17.22
CA MET A 1 -41.16 4.31 -15.95
C MET A 1 -39.65 4.24 -15.90
N LYS A 2 -39.02 5.04 -15.03
CA LYS A 2 -37.57 5.00 -14.82
C LYS A 2 -37.26 3.78 -13.97
N ASN A 3 -36.62 2.77 -14.54
CA ASN A 3 -35.97 1.73 -13.75
C ASN A 3 -34.64 2.31 -13.28
N GLU A 4 -34.67 3.11 -12.22
CA GLU A 4 -33.49 3.36 -11.40
C GLU A 4 -33.28 2.12 -10.52
N PHE A 5 -32.52 1.16 -11.03
CA PHE A 5 -31.87 0.18 -10.18
C PHE A 5 -30.80 0.94 -9.39
N CYS A 6 -31.07 1.22 -8.12
CA CYS A 6 -30.06 1.62 -7.15
C CYS A 6 -29.21 0.38 -6.82
N LEU A 7 -28.31 0.01 -7.73
CA LEU A 7 -27.17 -0.82 -7.36
C LEU A 7 -26.15 0.16 -6.79
N THR A 8 -25.88 0.07 -5.49
CA THR A 8 -24.61 0.58 -4.97
C THR A 8 -23.51 -0.09 -5.78
N GLU A 9 -22.73 0.66 -6.55
CA GLU A 9 -21.55 0.10 -7.24
C GLU A 9 -20.68 -0.58 -6.18
N GLY A 10 -20.53 -1.91 -6.30
CA GLY A 10 -19.79 -2.70 -5.33
C GLY A 10 -18.32 -2.33 -5.33
N VAL A 11 -17.69 -2.29 -4.16
CA VAL A 11 -16.25 -2.10 -4.04
C VAL A 11 -15.56 -3.45 -4.24
N MET A 12 -14.71 -3.57 -5.26
CA MET A 12 -13.84 -4.73 -5.49
C MET A 12 -12.40 -4.27 -5.32
N VAL A 13 -11.75 -4.78 -4.27
CA VAL A 13 -10.36 -4.45 -3.90
C VAL A 13 -9.45 -5.60 -4.30
N CYS A 14 -8.40 -5.30 -5.06
CA CYS A 14 -7.46 -6.30 -5.57
C CYS A 14 -6.02 -5.97 -5.15
N TYR A 15 -5.37 -6.92 -4.47
CA TYR A 15 -3.98 -6.78 -4.07
C TYR A 15 -3.03 -7.24 -5.18
N TYR A 16 -2.06 -6.38 -5.49
CA TYR A 16 -0.92 -6.69 -6.32
C TYR A 16 0.31 -6.90 -5.43
N GLY A 17 0.79 -8.14 -5.34
CA GLY A 17 2.05 -8.44 -4.65
C GLY A 17 3.24 -8.12 -5.55
N SER A 18 3.98 -7.05 -5.25
CA SER A 18 5.06 -6.51 -6.08
C SER A 18 6.15 -7.53 -6.39
N TRP A 19 6.41 -8.47 -5.48
CA TRP A 19 7.36 -9.57 -5.66
C TRP A 19 7.00 -10.55 -6.79
N ALA A 20 5.75 -10.53 -7.28
CA ALA A 20 5.30 -11.38 -8.38
C ALA A 20 6.05 -11.07 -9.70
N VAL A 21 6.65 -9.89 -9.83
CA VAL A 21 7.51 -9.51 -10.98
C VAL A 21 8.73 -10.42 -11.13
N TYR A 22 9.17 -11.06 -10.05
CA TYR A 22 10.35 -11.93 -10.00
C TYR A 22 10.04 -13.41 -10.20
N ARG A 23 8.75 -13.79 -10.28
CA ARG A 23 8.36 -15.17 -10.60
C ARG A 23 8.83 -15.53 -12.00
N GLN A 24 9.05 -16.82 -12.23
CA GLN A 24 9.55 -17.35 -13.50
C GLN A 24 8.40 -17.86 -14.38
N GLY A 25 8.64 -17.89 -15.69
CA GLY A 25 7.69 -18.42 -16.67
C GLY A 25 6.33 -17.74 -16.63
N THR A 26 5.25 -18.52 -16.72
CA THR A 26 3.87 -18.02 -16.71
C THR A 26 3.39 -17.51 -15.35
N GLY A 27 4.19 -17.65 -14.29
CA GLY A 27 3.90 -17.08 -12.98
C GLY A 27 4.32 -15.63 -12.83
N LYS A 28 5.14 -15.09 -13.75
CA LYS A 28 5.57 -13.70 -13.74
C LYS A 28 4.37 -12.77 -13.93
N PHE A 29 4.24 -11.80 -13.04
CA PHE A 29 3.16 -10.83 -13.07
C PHE A 29 3.73 -9.46 -12.65
N ASP A 30 3.84 -8.55 -13.61
CA ASP A 30 4.26 -7.15 -13.45
C ASP A 30 3.03 -6.23 -13.49
N VAL A 31 3.23 -4.93 -13.28
CA VAL A 31 2.17 -3.92 -13.28
C VAL A 31 1.37 -3.93 -14.60
N GLU A 32 2.03 -4.10 -15.74
CA GLU A 32 1.38 -4.14 -17.06
C GLU A 32 0.47 -5.35 -17.26
N ASN A 33 0.52 -6.34 -16.36
CA ASN A 33 -0.38 -7.49 -16.41
C ASN A 33 -1.71 -7.24 -15.68
N ILE A 34 -1.84 -6.12 -14.96
CA ILE A 34 -3.08 -5.73 -14.28
C ILE A 34 -4.08 -5.21 -15.32
N ASP A 35 -5.28 -5.79 -15.33
CA ASP A 35 -6.43 -5.23 -16.06
C ASP A 35 -7.05 -4.08 -15.23
N PRO A 36 -6.98 -2.81 -15.69
CA PRO A 36 -7.48 -1.66 -14.95
C PRO A 36 -9.01 -1.61 -14.76
N TYR A 37 -9.76 -2.50 -15.43
CA TYR A 37 -11.23 -2.56 -15.34
C TYR A 37 -11.74 -3.72 -14.49
N LEU A 38 -10.86 -4.61 -14.01
CA LEU A 38 -11.28 -5.79 -13.24
C LEU A 38 -11.78 -5.41 -11.84
N CYS A 39 -11.12 -4.44 -11.20
CA CYS A 39 -11.36 -4.05 -9.82
C CYS A 39 -11.63 -2.54 -9.73
N THR A 40 -12.34 -2.09 -8.70
CA THR A 40 -12.55 -0.64 -8.48
C THR A 40 -11.41 0.00 -7.70
N HIS A 41 -10.73 -0.80 -6.87
CA HIS A 41 -9.56 -0.40 -6.09
C HIS A 41 -8.45 -1.43 -6.29
N ILE A 42 -7.23 -0.97 -6.52
CA ILE A 42 -6.03 -1.78 -6.56
C ILE A 42 -5.09 -1.36 -5.44
N VAL A 43 -4.46 -2.32 -4.78
CA VAL A 43 -3.57 -2.10 -3.64
C VAL A 43 -2.18 -2.63 -3.98
N TYR A 44 -1.17 -1.76 -3.96
CA TYR A 44 0.22 -2.14 -4.16
C TYR A 44 0.79 -2.69 -2.84
N GLY A 45 1.06 -3.99 -2.80
CA GLY A 45 1.72 -4.65 -1.68
C GLY A 45 3.21 -4.85 -1.96
N PHE A 46 4.15 -4.33 -1.16
CA PHE A 46 3.98 -3.51 0.03
C PHE A 46 5.09 -2.47 0.15
N ALA A 47 4.79 -1.37 0.84
CA ALA A 47 5.78 -0.53 1.51
C ALA A 47 6.01 -1.02 2.96
N GLY A 48 7.07 -0.51 3.58
CA GLY A 48 7.46 -0.89 4.94
C GLY A 48 7.65 0.30 5.87
N LEU A 49 7.91 -0.02 7.14
CA LEU A 49 8.30 0.96 8.17
C LEU A 49 9.82 0.91 8.41
N GLY A 50 10.47 2.05 8.28
CA GLY A 50 11.88 2.28 8.61
C GLY A 50 12.12 2.39 10.11
N SER A 51 13.39 2.23 10.53
CA SER A 51 13.80 2.36 11.94
C SER A 51 13.73 3.80 12.45
N ASP A 52 13.65 4.76 11.54
CA ASP A 52 13.44 6.19 11.77
C ASP A 52 11.95 6.59 11.82
N ASN A 53 11.05 5.60 11.83
CA ASN A 53 9.60 5.74 11.80
C ASN A 53 9.05 6.34 10.50
N THR A 54 9.82 6.34 9.40
CA THR A 54 9.32 6.77 8.08
C THR A 54 8.84 5.59 7.24
N ILE A 55 7.88 5.82 6.34
CA ILE A 55 7.52 4.84 5.31
C ILE A 55 8.69 4.67 4.33
N ARG A 56 8.91 3.45 3.84
CA ARG A 56 9.96 3.15 2.84
C ARG A 56 9.49 2.17 1.78
N ALA A 57 10.05 2.27 0.58
CA ALA A 57 9.98 1.20 -0.42
C ALA A 57 10.70 -0.05 0.11
N LEU A 58 10.11 -1.23 -0.10
CA LEU A 58 10.73 -2.49 0.29
C LEU A 58 11.71 -3.00 -0.78
N ASP A 59 11.46 -2.65 -2.04
CA ASP A 59 12.35 -2.92 -3.16
C ASP A 59 12.55 -1.65 -4.00
N PRO A 60 13.45 -0.73 -3.55
CA PRO A 60 13.67 0.54 -4.23
C PRO A 60 14.02 0.42 -5.72
N TRP A 61 14.67 -0.66 -6.14
CA TRP A 61 15.03 -0.86 -7.54
C TRP A 61 13.80 -1.14 -8.41
N ASN A 62 12.82 -1.88 -7.90
CA ASN A 62 11.57 -2.11 -8.61
C ASN A 62 10.58 -0.96 -8.42
N ASP A 63 10.41 -0.51 -7.18
CA ASP A 63 9.35 0.40 -6.74
C ASP A 63 9.57 1.83 -7.25
N LEU A 64 10.81 2.35 -7.15
CA LEU A 64 11.14 3.76 -7.41
C LEU A 64 11.79 3.96 -8.79
N CYS A 65 11.84 5.22 -9.24
CA CYS A 65 12.52 5.63 -10.47
C CYS A 65 14.00 5.96 -10.29
N ASP A 66 14.43 6.17 -9.04
CA ASP A 66 15.81 6.57 -8.75
C ASP A 66 16.82 5.53 -9.23
N ASN A 67 18.00 5.99 -9.64
CA ASN A 67 19.11 5.12 -10.04
C ASN A 67 18.77 4.10 -11.14
N TYR A 68 18.00 4.50 -12.16
CA TYR A 68 17.50 3.62 -13.22
C TYR A 68 16.56 2.51 -12.72
N GLY A 69 15.88 2.76 -11.60
CA GLY A 69 14.82 1.91 -11.09
C GLY A 69 13.64 1.80 -12.05
N LYS A 70 12.77 0.83 -11.80
CA LYS A 70 11.67 0.47 -12.72
C LYS A 70 10.40 1.29 -12.54
N CYS A 71 10.35 2.22 -11.59
CA CYS A 71 9.19 3.09 -11.38
C CYS A 71 7.88 2.33 -11.16
N ALA A 72 7.88 1.16 -10.50
CA ALA A 72 6.66 0.36 -10.39
C ALA A 72 5.52 1.09 -9.66
N PHE A 73 5.82 1.97 -8.69
CA PHE A 73 4.81 2.82 -8.07
C PHE A 73 4.11 3.72 -9.09
N ASP A 74 4.88 4.50 -9.85
CA ASP A 74 4.37 5.43 -10.86
C ASP A 74 3.64 4.70 -12.00
N ARG A 75 4.15 3.53 -12.43
CA ARG A 75 3.47 2.69 -13.42
C ARG A 75 2.13 2.19 -12.89
N PHE A 76 2.08 1.78 -11.62
CA PHE A 76 0.87 1.25 -10.99
C PHE A 76 -0.21 2.31 -10.83
N THR A 77 0.14 3.49 -10.31
CA THR A 77 -0.80 4.61 -10.23
C THR A 77 -1.15 5.17 -11.61
N GLY A 78 -0.25 5.01 -12.59
CA GLY A 78 -0.47 5.30 -14.00
C GLY A 78 -1.57 4.50 -14.68
N LEU A 79 -2.00 3.35 -14.13
CA LEU A 79 -3.15 2.58 -14.62
C LEU A 79 -4.45 3.41 -14.59
N LYS A 80 -4.51 4.44 -13.74
CA LYS A 80 -5.61 5.42 -13.69
C LYS A 80 -5.74 6.25 -14.96
N ASN A 81 -4.68 6.38 -15.76
CA ASN A 81 -4.76 7.02 -17.07
C ASN A 81 -5.57 6.19 -18.09
N ILE A 82 -5.67 4.88 -17.86
CA ILE A 82 -6.48 3.95 -18.67
C ILE A 82 -7.92 3.91 -18.12
N ASN A 83 -8.07 3.79 -16.80
CA ASN A 83 -9.36 3.85 -16.12
C ASN A 83 -9.37 4.97 -15.06
N PRO A 84 -9.88 6.18 -15.38
CA PRO A 84 -9.92 7.31 -14.44
C PRO A 84 -10.78 7.10 -13.19
N GLN A 85 -11.64 6.07 -13.17
CA GLN A 85 -12.45 5.72 -12.00
C GLN A 85 -11.69 4.82 -11.01
N LEU A 86 -10.60 4.20 -11.44
CA LEU A 86 -9.78 3.32 -10.62
C LEU A 86 -9.12 4.08 -9.47
N LYS A 87 -9.08 3.46 -8.29
CA LYS A 87 -8.33 3.95 -7.13
C LYS A 87 -7.12 3.09 -6.87
N ALA A 88 -5.96 3.71 -6.68
CA ALA A 88 -4.70 3.03 -6.39
C ALA A 88 -4.24 3.36 -4.98
N LEU A 89 -4.10 2.36 -4.12
CA LEU A 89 -3.64 2.50 -2.74
C LEU A 89 -2.26 1.84 -2.58
N LEU A 90 -1.48 2.33 -1.62
CA LEU A 90 -0.25 1.69 -1.18
C LEU A 90 -0.49 0.97 0.14
N ALA A 91 -0.22 -0.33 0.22
CA ALA A 91 -0.28 -1.05 1.49
C ALA A 91 1.06 -0.95 2.23
N VAL A 92 1.03 -0.73 3.54
CA VAL A 92 2.21 -0.73 4.41
C VAL A 92 2.10 -1.85 5.45
N GLY A 93 3.13 -2.68 5.57
CA GLY A 93 3.15 -3.82 6.48
C GLY A 93 3.24 -5.17 5.78
N GLY A 94 2.27 -6.03 6.04
CA GLY A 94 2.26 -7.43 5.63
C GLY A 94 3.11 -8.32 6.54
N TRP A 95 2.84 -9.62 6.48
CA TRP A 95 3.38 -10.62 7.40
C TRP A 95 4.90 -10.54 7.66
N ASN A 96 5.70 -10.34 6.60
CA ASN A 96 7.16 -10.38 6.67
C ASN A 96 7.80 -9.12 7.28
N GLU A 97 7.08 -8.00 7.36
CA GLU A 97 7.59 -6.79 8.02
C GLU A 97 7.60 -6.94 9.56
N GLY A 98 6.84 -7.89 10.10
CA GLY A 98 6.68 -8.11 11.54
C GLY A 98 5.82 -7.04 12.21
N SER A 99 5.65 -7.13 13.53
CA SER A 99 4.71 -6.28 14.29
C SER A 99 5.38 -5.33 15.29
N ALA A 100 6.49 -5.73 15.93
CA ALA A 100 7.11 -4.97 17.02
C ALA A 100 7.43 -3.50 16.69
N LYS A 101 7.93 -3.21 15.48
CA LYS A 101 8.23 -1.84 15.05
C LYS A 101 6.98 -0.98 14.85
N TYR A 102 5.86 -1.59 14.44
CA TYR A 102 4.58 -0.90 14.31
C TYR A 102 4.00 -0.58 15.68
N SER A 103 4.09 -1.49 16.64
CA SER A 103 3.73 -1.23 18.04
C SER A 103 4.54 -0.07 18.62
N ALA A 104 5.87 -0.07 18.43
CA ALA A 104 6.74 1.00 18.90
C ALA A 104 6.39 2.37 18.28
N MET A 105 6.17 2.42 16.96
CA MET A 105 5.75 3.64 16.27
C MET A 105 4.37 4.10 16.74
N ALA A 106 3.42 3.18 16.92
CA ALA A 106 2.06 3.50 17.35
C ALA A 106 2.02 4.01 18.80
N ALA A 107 2.92 3.58 19.68
CA ALA A 107 2.95 3.99 21.08
C ALA A 107 3.41 5.45 21.29
N ASP A 108 4.22 6.00 20.39
CA ASP A 108 4.82 7.33 20.54
C ASP A 108 4.12 8.37 19.62
N PRO A 109 3.52 9.44 20.16
CA PRO A 109 2.86 10.47 19.35
C PRO A 109 3.76 11.17 18.32
N GLY A 110 5.04 11.39 18.66
CA GLY A 110 6.02 11.96 17.76
C GLY A 110 6.38 10.99 16.63
N ALA A 111 6.57 9.71 16.95
CA ALA A 111 6.80 8.66 15.94
C ALA A 111 5.59 8.52 14.98
N ARG A 112 4.37 8.54 15.51
CA ARG A 112 3.14 8.59 14.69
C ARG A 112 3.13 9.79 13.76
N GLN A 113 3.50 10.97 14.25
CA GLN A 113 3.56 12.18 13.44
C GLN A 113 4.59 12.08 12.32
N THR A 114 5.80 11.57 12.62
CA THR A 114 6.85 11.31 11.60
C THR A 114 6.36 10.32 10.55
N PHE A 115 5.73 9.23 10.98
CA PHE A 115 5.19 8.23 10.07
C PHE A 115 4.11 8.83 9.15
N ILE A 116 3.12 9.51 9.71
CA ILE A 116 2.04 10.14 8.94
C ILE A 116 2.59 11.15 7.94
N ALA A 117 3.54 12.01 8.35
CA ALA A 117 4.15 12.99 7.45
C ALA A 117 4.85 12.30 6.27
N SER A 118 5.66 11.28 6.54
CA SER A 118 6.37 10.53 5.48
C SER A 118 5.42 9.75 4.55
N VAL A 119 4.30 9.25 5.08
CA VAL A 119 3.24 8.60 4.28
C VAL A 119 2.66 9.60 3.29
N LEU A 120 2.27 10.79 3.75
CA LEU A 120 1.71 11.82 2.87
C LEU A 120 2.67 12.17 1.74
N GLU A 121 3.96 12.39 2.07
CA GLU A 121 5.00 12.65 1.07
C GLU A 121 5.12 11.52 0.03
N MET A 122 5.15 10.25 0.47
CA MET A 122 5.23 9.08 -0.42
C MET A 122 4.02 8.96 -1.34
N LEU A 123 2.80 9.15 -0.80
CA LEU A 123 1.57 9.02 -1.58
C LEU A 123 1.45 10.15 -2.61
N GLU A 124 1.76 11.38 -2.23
CA GLU A 124 1.75 12.54 -3.12
C GLU A 124 2.81 12.41 -4.21
N ALA A 125 4.04 12.00 -3.87
CA ALA A 125 5.14 11.85 -4.81
C ALA A 125 4.85 10.85 -5.93
N HIS A 126 4.14 9.75 -5.61
CA HIS A 126 3.84 8.68 -6.55
C HIS A 126 2.38 8.60 -6.99
N ASN A 127 1.58 9.63 -6.69
CA ASN A 127 0.19 9.79 -7.13
C ASN A 127 -0.76 8.66 -6.67
N PHE A 128 -0.56 8.12 -5.46
CA PHE A 128 -1.49 7.19 -4.82
C PHE A 128 -2.72 7.93 -4.28
N ASP A 129 -3.89 7.29 -4.31
CA ASP A 129 -5.16 7.85 -3.79
C ASP A 129 -5.37 7.58 -2.30
N GLY A 130 -4.51 6.75 -1.67
CA GLY A 130 -4.62 6.43 -0.26
C GLY A 130 -3.62 5.40 0.23
N LEU A 131 -3.69 5.14 1.54
CA LEU A 131 -2.92 4.12 2.25
C LEU A 131 -3.84 2.97 2.66
N ASP A 132 -3.34 1.75 2.58
CA ASP A 132 -3.88 0.58 3.25
C ASP A 132 -2.92 0.18 4.40
N MET A 133 -3.43 0.06 5.63
CA MET A 133 -2.63 -0.26 6.81
C MET A 133 -2.77 -1.76 7.13
N ASP A 134 -1.75 -2.52 6.76
CA ASP A 134 -1.70 -3.98 6.94
C ASP A 134 -0.72 -4.36 8.07
N TRP A 135 -0.96 -3.80 9.26
CA TRP A 135 -0.23 -4.18 10.48
C TRP A 135 -0.74 -5.54 10.98
N GLU A 136 0.12 -6.56 10.89
CA GLU A 136 -0.20 -7.94 11.29
C GLU A 136 0.58 -8.42 12.52
N TYR A 137 0.05 -8.36 13.75
CA TYR A 137 -1.19 -7.69 14.15
C TYR A 137 -0.94 -6.84 15.40
N PRO A 138 -1.71 -5.77 15.63
CA PRO A 138 -1.75 -5.09 16.92
C PRO A 138 -1.91 -6.09 18.06
N THR A 139 -1.20 -5.91 19.16
CA THR A 139 -1.20 -6.78 20.36
C THR A 139 -0.55 -8.16 20.21
N ASP A 140 -0.10 -8.54 19.01
CA ASP A 140 0.52 -9.84 18.75
C ASP A 140 1.86 -9.68 18.00
N ARG A 141 2.65 -10.76 17.89
CA ARG A 141 3.92 -10.83 17.15
C ARG A 141 4.94 -9.76 17.57
N GLY A 142 4.94 -9.44 18.86
CA GLY A 142 5.78 -8.38 19.45
C GLY A 142 5.04 -7.07 19.73
N GLY A 143 3.71 -7.06 19.60
CA GLY A 143 2.84 -5.97 20.05
C GLY A 143 2.56 -5.97 21.55
N ALA A 144 1.93 -4.90 22.02
CA ALA A 144 1.52 -4.68 23.41
C ALA A 144 -0.01 -4.56 23.51
N PRO A 145 -0.65 -4.89 24.65
CA PRO A 145 -2.10 -4.74 24.83
C PRO A 145 -2.62 -3.33 24.49
N GLU A 146 -1.80 -2.30 24.72
CA GLU A 146 -2.08 -0.90 24.45
C GLU A 146 -2.20 -0.59 22.95
N ASP A 147 -1.74 -1.47 22.05
CA ASP A 147 -1.90 -1.28 20.60
C ASP A 147 -3.38 -1.18 20.17
N LYS A 148 -4.31 -1.71 20.98
CA LYS A 148 -5.77 -1.56 20.77
C LYS A 148 -6.30 -0.18 21.14
N CYS A 149 -5.57 0.56 21.97
CA CYS A 149 -6.02 1.78 22.61
C CYS A 149 -5.07 2.92 22.24
N VAL A 150 -5.51 3.84 21.38
CA VAL A 150 -4.75 5.08 21.17
C VAL A 150 -4.94 5.95 22.41
N SER A 151 -3.95 6.02 23.30
CA SER A 151 -3.94 7.03 24.36
C SER A 151 -3.77 8.39 23.70
N SER A 152 -4.86 9.17 23.69
CA SER A 152 -4.94 10.54 23.21
C SER A 152 -4.05 11.48 23.99
#